data_AF-A0A0Q4DS29-F1
#
_entry.id   AF-A0A0Q4DS29-F1
#
_cell.length_a   1.000
_cell.length_b   1.000
_cell.length_c   1.000
_cell.angle_alpha   90.00
_cell.angle_beta   90.00
_cell.angle_gamma   90.00
#
_symmetry.space_group_name_H-M   'P 1'
#
loop_
_entity.id
_entity.type
_entity.pdbx_description
1 polymer ?
#
loop_
_entity_poly.entity_id
_entity_poly.type
_entity_poly.pdbx_seq_one_letter_code
_entity_poly.pdbx_strand_id
1 'polypeptide(L)'
;MTNEQRPAGVSPPVAVVFASVVFIALSIGGLGVTSLVVDADVIPVGGLGAIPGVIGQVLALAGFAATLWWGLRADPPGWLTAVPCAIAAYLGEVLGVVLGALVSGADPVRGVAAAQSVALGFPGPVVAGAAVLAGLFGILLVRARTTGPRWRWEDEDEGP
;
A
#
# COMPACT_ATOMS: atom_id res chain seq x y z
N MET A 1 33.45 -17.70 -21.19
CA MET A 1 32.29 -17.41 -20.34
C MET A 1 32.32 -15.92 -20.07
N THR A 2 31.66 -15.12 -20.90
CA THR A 2 31.54 -13.67 -20.68
C THR A 2 30.75 -13.47 -19.39
N ASN A 3 31.35 -12.77 -18.42
CA ASN A 3 30.71 -12.33 -17.18
C ASN A 3 29.69 -11.23 -17.53
N GLU A 4 28.63 -11.56 -18.25
CA GLU A 4 27.51 -10.63 -18.41
C GLU A 4 26.84 -10.48 -17.06
N GLN A 5 27.05 -9.30 -16.47
CA GLN A 5 26.47 -8.91 -15.20
C GLN A 5 24.95 -8.89 -15.38
N ARG A 6 24.26 -9.90 -14.83
CA ARG A 6 22.79 -9.98 -14.88
C ARG A 6 22.19 -8.63 -14.43
N PRO A 7 21.17 -8.11 -15.14
CA PRO A 7 20.54 -6.85 -14.81
C PRO A 7 20.16 -6.79 -13.34
N ALA A 8 20.52 -5.69 -12.67
CA ALA A 8 20.04 -5.42 -11.32
C ALA A 8 18.54 -5.11 -11.37
N GLY A 9 17.78 -5.65 -10.41
CA GLY A 9 16.38 -5.26 -10.22
C GLY A 9 16.27 -3.80 -9.76
N VAL A 10 15.04 -3.30 -9.64
CA VAL A 10 14.78 -1.93 -9.16
C VAL A 10 15.34 -1.77 -7.76
N SER A 11 15.95 -0.62 -7.47
CA SER A 11 16.50 -0.36 -6.14
C SER A 11 15.38 -0.35 -5.09
N PRO A 12 15.62 -0.87 -3.86
CA PRO A 12 14.60 -0.91 -2.82
C PRO A 12 13.87 0.43 -2.55
N PRO A 13 14.53 1.61 -2.54
CA PRO A 13 13.82 2.88 -2.32
C PRO A 13 12.81 3.18 -3.42
N VAL A 14 13.19 2.95 -4.67
CA VAL A 14 12.32 3.20 -5.83
C VAL A 14 11.14 2.24 -5.82
N ALA A 15 11.38 0.96 -5.49
CA ALA A 15 10.31 -0.03 -5.35
C ALA A 15 9.29 0.35 -4.27
N VAL A 16 9.74 0.90 -3.12
CA VAL A 16 8.83 1.40 -2.07
C VAL A 16 7.97 2.55 -2.57
N VAL A 17 8.53 3.50 -3.34
CA VAL A 17 7.76 4.62 -3.90
C VAL A 17 6.67 4.12 -4.84
N PHE A 18 7.01 3.26 -5.80
CA PHE A 18 6.02 2.71 -6.74
C PHE A 18 4.95 1.88 -6.02
N ALA A 19 5.36 1.02 -5.10
CA ALA A 19 4.42 0.22 -4.30
C ALA A 19 3.50 1.10 -3.45
N SER A 20 4.01 2.21 -2.90
CA SER A 20 3.21 3.17 -2.12
C SER A 20 2.14 3.86 -2.96
N VAL A 21 2.47 4.25 -4.20
CA VAL A 21 1.52 4.85 -5.15
C VAL A 21 0.44 3.83 -5.52
N VAL A 22 0.85 2.59 -5.84
CA VAL A 22 -0.08 1.49 -6.14
C VAL A 22 -1.00 1.22 -4.95
N PHE A 23 -0.45 1.18 -3.73
CA PHE A 23 -1.21 0.97 -2.50
C PHE A 23 -2.31 2.03 -2.32
N ILE A 24 -1.96 3.31 -2.38
CA ILE A 24 -2.93 4.40 -2.21
C ILE A 24 -3.97 4.40 -3.33
N ALA A 25 -3.56 4.18 -4.57
CA ALA A 25 -4.47 4.13 -5.71
C ALA A 25 -5.49 2.98 -5.56
N LEU A 26 -5.01 1.77 -5.22
CA LEU A 26 -5.88 0.61 -4.99
C LEU A 26 -6.75 0.79 -3.75
N SER A 27 -6.23 1.39 -2.70
CA SER A 27 -6.98 1.64 -1.46
C SER A 27 -8.11 2.64 -1.71
N ILE A 28 -7.84 3.82 -2.27
CA ILE A 28 -8.87 4.83 -2.56
C ILE A 28 -9.87 4.32 -3.58
N GLY A 29 -9.39 3.75 -4.69
CA GLY A 29 -10.25 3.20 -5.74
C GLY A 29 -11.10 2.03 -5.24
N GLY A 30 -10.50 1.10 -4.49
CA GLY A 30 -11.17 -0.04 -3.90
C GLY A 30 -12.21 0.35 -2.86
N LEU A 31 -11.91 1.31 -1.99
CA LEU A 31 -12.86 1.84 -1.01
C LEU A 31 -14.04 2.50 -1.71
N GLY A 32 -13.79 3.33 -2.73
CA GLY A 32 -14.84 3.99 -3.51
C GLY A 32 -15.75 3.00 -4.24
N VAL A 33 -15.16 2.03 -4.96
CA VAL A 33 -15.94 0.99 -5.66
C VAL A 33 -16.73 0.13 -4.67
N THR A 34 -16.10 -0.29 -3.57
CA THR A 34 -16.78 -1.14 -2.57
C THR A 34 -17.93 -0.37 -1.93
N SER A 35 -17.73 0.89 -1.55
CA SER A 35 -18.76 1.77 -1.00
C SER A 35 -19.99 1.87 -1.91
N LEU A 36 -19.80 2.02 -3.23
CA LEU A 36 -20.91 2.01 -4.19
C LEU A 36 -21.62 0.66 -4.29
N VAL A 37 -20.88 -0.44 -4.17
CA VAL A 37 -21.44 -1.80 -4.25
C VAL A 37 -22.23 -2.17 -3.00
N VAL A 38 -21.74 -1.80 -1.82
CA VAL A 38 -22.40 -2.10 -0.54
C VAL A 38 -23.37 -1.03 -0.08
N ASP A 39 -23.48 0.07 -0.84
CA ASP A 39 -24.30 1.25 -0.51
C ASP A 39 -24.08 1.74 0.93
N ALA A 40 -22.80 1.86 1.30
CA ALA A 40 -22.40 2.25 2.65
C ALA A 40 -21.20 3.19 2.63
N ASP A 41 -21.24 4.20 3.51
CA ASP A 41 -20.12 5.11 3.72
C ASP A 41 -18.93 4.37 4.35
N VAL A 42 -17.72 4.74 3.93
CA VAL A 42 -16.47 4.24 4.51
C VAL A 42 -16.39 4.58 6.01
N ILE A 43 -16.90 5.76 6.39
CA ILE A 43 -17.06 6.19 7.78
C ILE A 43 -18.53 6.60 7.98
N PRO A 44 -19.41 5.71 8.47
CA PRO A 44 -20.85 5.97 8.60
C PRO A 44 -21.22 6.89 9.78
N VAL A 45 -20.23 7.53 10.42
CA VAL A 45 -20.45 8.37 11.60
C VAL A 45 -20.60 9.83 11.17
N GLY A 46 -21.84 10.32 11.28
CA GLY A 46 -22.19 11.70 10.93
C GLY A 46 -21.42 12.75 11.75
N GLY A 47 -20.98 13.82 11.07
CA GLY A 47 -20.36 14.99 11.68
C GLY A 47 -18.85 14.92 11.90
N LEU A 48 -18.17 13.86 11.46
CA LEU A 48 -16.70 13.72 11.56
C LEU A 48 -15.94 14.33 10.37
N GLY A 49 -16.61 14.61 9.27
CA GLY A 49 -15.98 15.11 8.05
C GLY A 49 -14.94 14.15 7.47
N ALA A 50 -14.07 14.65 6.59
CA ALA A 50 -13.08 13.84 5.88
C ALA A 50 -11.78 13.60 6.67
N ILE A 51 -11.53 14.37 7.74
CA ILE A 51 -10.24 14.39 8.46
C ILE A 51 -9.84 13.00 9.00
N PRO A 52 -10.73 12.22 9.66
CA PRO A 52 -10.36 10.90 10.16
C PRO A 52 -9.95 9.93 9.05
N GLY A 53 -10.64 9.94 7.91
CA GLY A 53 -10.30 9.11 6.76
C GLY A 53 -8.95 9.49 6.16
N VAL A 54 -8.65 10.78 6.03
CA VAL A 54 -7.36 11.26 5.52
C VAL A 54 -6.22 10.85 6.45
N ILE A 55 -6.36 11.06 7.76
CA ILE A 55 -5.33 10.70 8.74
C ILE A 55 -5.15 9.18 8.81
N GLY A 56 -6.25 8.40 8.73
CA GLY A 56 -6.23 6.95 8.54
C GLY A 56 -5.36 6.52 7.37
N GLN A 57 -5.63 7.04 6.18
CA GLN A 57 -4.90 6.69 4.97
C GLN A 57 -3.43 7.09 5.01
N VAL A 58 -3.10 8.24 5.59
CA VAL A 58 -1.71 8.67 5.76
C VAL A 58 -0.94 7.73 6.68
N LEU A 59 -1.54 7.31 7.79
CA LEU A 59 -0.90 6.39 8.73
C LEU A 59 -0.81 4.97 8.17
N ALA A 60 -1.83 4.50 7.43
CA ALA A 60 -1.78 3.25 6.70
C ALA A 60 -0.63 3.23 5.69
N LEU A 61 -0.47 4.30 4.91
CA LEU A 61 0.62 4.46 3.95
C LEU A 61 1.98 4.48 4.65
N ALA A 62 2.14 5.24 5.72
CA ALA A 62 3.39 5.30 6.46
C ALA A 62 3.77 3.93 7.04
N GLY A 63 2.82 3.21 7.63
CA GLY A 63 3.01 1.86 8.15
C GLY A 63 3.38 0.86 7.05
N PHE A 64 2.68 0.90 5.92
CA PHE A 64 2.99 0.10 4.74
C PHE A 64 4.41 0.36 4.22
N ALA A 65 4.73 1.63 3.94
CA ALA A 65 6.00 2.02 3.35
C ALA A 65 7.19 1.68 4.27
N ALA A 66 7.06 1.94 5.58
CA ALA A 66 8.08 1.60 6.56
C ALA A 66 8.32 0.08 6.64
N THR A 67 7.25 -0.71 6.66
CA THR A 67 7.34 -2.17 6.74
C THR A 67 7.92 -2.78 5.47
N LEU A 68 7.50 -2.28 4.30
CA LEU A 68 8.03 -2.73 3.02
C LEU A 68 9.51 -2.35 2.89
N TRP A 69 9.87 -1.11 3.22
CA TRP A 69 11.26 -0.65 3.25
C TRP A 69 12.14 -1.54 4.11
N TRP A 70 11.66 -1.93 5.30
CA TRP A 70 12.38 -2.85 6.17
C TRP A 70 12.51 -4.23 5.53
N GLY A 71 11.42 -4.80 5.02
CA GLY A 71 11.44 -6.15 4.44
C GLY A 71 12.26 -6.27 3.17
N LEU A 72 12.37 -5.20 2.38
CA LEU A 72 13.23 -5.16 1.18
C LEU A 72 14.73 -5.09 1.49
N ARG A 73 15.13 -4.95 2.76
CA ARG A 73 16.55 -5.03 3.18
C ARG A 73 17.07 -6.48 3.23
N ALA A 74 16.19 -7.48 3.24
CA ALA A 74 16.60 -8.88 3.20
C ALA A 74 17.10 -9.28 1.79
N ASP A 75 18.11 -10.15 1.70
CA ASP A 75 18.63 -10.67 0.42
C ASP A 75 18.48 -12.21 0.35
N PRO A 76 17.61 -12.75 -0.52
CA PRO A 76 16.62 -12.02 -1.32
C PRO A 76 15.40 -11.58 -0.48
N PRO A 77 14.66 -10.53 -0.88
CA PRO A 77 13.44 -10.13 -0.21
C PRO A 77 12.37 -11.24 -0.30
N GLY A 78 11.75 -11.55 0.83
CA GLY A 78 10.76 -12.62 0.94
C GLY A 78 9.36 -12.17 0.52
N TRP A 79 8.63 -13.00 -0.23
CA TRP A 79 7.23 -12.73 -0.59
C TRP A 79 6.31 -12.55 0.61
N LEU A 80 6.63 -13.21 1.72
CA LEU A 80 5.89 -13.12 2.97
C LEU A 80 5.97 -11.74 3.62
N THR A 81 6.88 -10.85 3.19
CA THR A 81 6.91 -9.44 3.61
C THR A 81 5.61 -8.69 3.31
N ALA A 82 4.82 -9.13 2.33
CA ALA A 82 3.50 -8.55 2.05
C ALA A 82 2.51 -8.69 3.23
N VAL A 83 2.64 -9.74 4.05
CA VAL A 83 1.77 -9.99 5.21
C VAL A 83 1.92 -8.91 6.30
N PRO A 84 3.12 -8.63 6.85
CA PRO A 84 3.28 -7.56 7.82
C PRO A 84 2.98 -6.18 7.21
N CYS A 85 3.16 -5.98 5.90
CA CYS A 85 2.74 -4.73 5.24
C CYS A 85 1.23 -4.53 5.32
N ALA A 86 0.44 -5.59 5.08
CA ALA A 86 -1.01 -5.54 5.19
C ALA A 86 -1.49 -5.31 6.63
N ILE A 87 -0.85 -5.98 7.60
CA ILE A 87 -1.12 -5.76 9.02
C ILE A 87 -0.81 -4.31 9.41
N ALA A 88 0.34 -3.78 9.01
CA ALA A 88 0.75 -2.41 9.31
C ALA A 88 -0.19 -1.37 8.68
N ALA A 89 -0.62 -1.59 7.43
CA ALA A 89 -1.58 -0.72 6.75
C ALA A 89 -2.93 -0.71 7.48
N TYR A 90 -3.48 -1.88 7.79
CA TYR A 90 -4.75 -2.03 8.52
C TYR A 90 -4.69 -1.35 9.90
N LEU A 91 -3.65 -1.64 10.69
CA LEU A 91 -3.48 -1.02 12.01
C LEU A 91 -3.27 0.50 11.90
N GLY A 92 -2.53 0.94 10.88
CA GLY A 92 -2.31 2.36 10.60
C GLY A 92 -3.61 3.09 10.27
N GLU A 93 -4.48 2.49 9.47
CA GLU A 93 -5.80 3.04 9.14
C GLU A 93 -6.66 3.17 10.40
N VAL A 94 -6.82 2.09 11.16
CA VAL A 94 -7.64 2.08 12.39
C VAL A 94 -7.13 3.10 13.41
N LEU A 95 -5.81 3.13 13.67
CA LEU A 95 -5.21 4.11 14.57
C LEU A 95 -5.36 5.54 14.06
N GLY A 96 -5.21 5.75 12.75
CA GLY A 96 -5.33 7.08 12.16
C GLY A 96 -6.75 7.62 12.16
N VAL A 97 -7.77 6.75 12.05
CA VAL A 97 -9.17 7.16 12.22
C VAL A 97 -9.43 7.62 13.66
N VAL A 98 -8.92 6.90 14.66
CA VAL A 98 -9.00 7.33 16.08
C VAL A 98 -8.32 8.69 16.26
N LEU A 99 -7.07 8.82 15.80
CA LEU A 99 -6.30 10.05 15.95
C LEU A 99 -6.93 11.22 15.19
N GLY A 100 -7.43 10.99 13.98
CA GLY A 100 -8.06 12.03 13.20
C GLY A 100 -9.40 12.48 13.78
N ALA A 101 -10.16 11.57 14.40
CA ALA A 101 -11.35 11.95 15.16
C ALA A 101 -10.99 12.84 16.37
N LEU A 102 -9.94 12.50 17.12
CA LEU A 102 -9.46 13.31 18.25
C LEU A 102 -8.97 14.70 17.78
N VAL A 103 -8.21 14.75 16.68
CA VAL A 103 -7.72 16.01 16.10
C VAL A 103 -8.86 16.89 15.58
N SER A 104 -9.94 16.29 15.09
CA SER A 104 -11.14 17.04 14.65
C SER A 104 -11.98 17.60 15.81
N GLY A 105 -11.61 17.34 17.07
CA GLY A 105 -12.37 17.76 18.24
C GLY A 105 -13.69 16.99 18.42
N ALA A 106 -13.82 15.83 17.77
CA ALA A 106 -15.01 15.00 17.88
C ALA A 106 -15.13 14.40 19.29
N ASP A 107 -16.37 14.14 19.70
CA ASP A 107 -16.66 13.34 20.89
C ASP A 107 -15.87 12.01 20.83
N PRO A 108 -15.06 11.68 21.86
CA PRO A 108 -14.30 10.43 21.90
C PRO A 108 -15.14 9.18 21.61
N VAL A 109 -16.42 9.18 22.00
CA VAL A 109 -17.35 8.07 21.72
C VAL A 109 -17.58 7.91 20.21
N ARG A 110 -17.71 9.02 19.47
CA ARG A 110 -17.86 9.00 18.01
C ARG A 110 -16.57 8.59 17.31
N GLY A 111 -15.42 8.99 17.85
CA GLY A 111 -14.12 8.56 17.34
C GLY A 111 -13.91 7.05 17.46
N VAL A 112 -14.27 6.47 18.62
CA VAL A 112 -14.22 5.02 18.84
C VAL A 112 -15.22 4.29 17.94
N ALA A 113 -16.44 4.82 17.79
CA ALA A 113 -17.44 4.23 16.88
C ALA A 113 -16.96 4.22 15.42
N ALA A 114 -16.32 5.30 14.96
CA ALA A 114 -15.75 5.38 13.62
C ALA A 114 -14.61 4.35 13.45
N ALA A 115 -13.70 4.26 14.41
CA ALA A 115 -12.62 3.27 14.37
C ALA A 115 -13.16 1.84 14.37
N GLN A 116 -14.21 1.54 15.15
CA GLN A 116 -14.86 0.24 15.16
C GLN A 116 -15.49 -0.09 13.80
N SER A 117 -16.15 0.90 13.17
CA SER A 117 -16.77 0.71 11.85
C SER A 117 -15.73 0.41 10.76
N VAL A 118 -14.55 1.03 10.82
CA VAL A 118 -13.45 0.79 9.87
C VAL A 118 -12.78 -0.56 10.15
N ALA A 119 -12.55 -0.88 11.43
CA ALA A 119 -11.90 -2.12 11.86
C ALA A 119 -12.75 -3.37 11.56
N LEU A 120 -14.05 -3.31 11.79
CA LEU A 120 -14.96 -4.45 11.65
C LEU A 120 -15.78 -4.44 10.35
N GLY A 121 -15.75 -3.33 9.62
CA GLY A 121 -16.46 -3.16 8.35
C GLY A 121 -15.63 -3.57 7.14
N PHE A 122 -16.17 -3.25 5.96
CA PHE A 122 -15.49 -3.48 4.68
C PHE A 122 -14.18 -2.67 4.46
N PRO A 123 -13.94 -1.49 5.07
CA PRO A 123 -12.72 -0.72 4.78
C PRO A 123 -11.43 -1.48 5.10
N GLY A 124 -11.35 -2.08 6.30
CA GLY A 124 -10.15 -2.79 6.73
C GLY A 124 -9.68 -3.90 5.77
N PRO A 125 -10.54 -4.83 5.36
CA PRO A 125 -10.20 -5.84 4.34
C PRO A 125 -9.77 -5.25 3.00
N VAL A 126 -10.37 -4.14 2.54
CA VAL A 126 -10.02 -3.47 1.28
C VAL A 126 -8.60 -2.89 1.37
N VAL A 127 -8.30 -2.17 2.46
CA VAL A 127 -6.96 -1.59 2.69
C VAL A 127 -5.91 -2.68 2.86
N ALA A 128 -6.19 -3.72 3.62
CA ALA A 128 -5.29 -4.87 3.78
C ALA A 128 -5.04 -5.58 2.44
N GLY A 129 -6.08 -5.80 1.63
CA GLY A 129 -5.96 -6.40 0.29
C GLY A 129 -5.12 -5.55 -0.67
N ALA A 130 -5.35 -4.23 -0.68
CA ALA A 130 -4.54 -3.29 -1.45
C ALA A 130 -3.06 -3.35 -1.04
N ALA A 131 -2.77 -3.42 0.26
CA ALA A 131 -1.41 -3.53 0.80
C ALA A 131 -0.74 -4.86 0.43
N VAL A 132 -1.45 -5.99 0.43
CA VAL A 132 -0.90 -7.27 -0.05
C VAL A 132 -0.48 -7.14 -1.51
N LEU A 133 -1.37 -6.67 -2.39
CA LEU A 133 -1.10 -6.57 -3.82
C LEU A 133 0.06 -5.60 -4.10
N ALA A 134 0.05 -4.43 -3.46
CA ALA A 134 1.12 -3.45 -3.59
C ALA A 134 2.46 -3.96 -3.04
N GLY A 135 2.45 -4.66 -1.91
CA GLY A 135 3.65 -5.27 -1.32
C GLY A 135 4.25 -6.35 -2.24
N LEU A 136 3.42 -7.22 -2.79
CA LEU A 136 3.84 -8.19 -3.81
C LEU A 136 4.45 -7.49 -5.03
N PHE A 137 3.83 -6.42 -5.52
CA PHE A 137 4.37 -5.64 -6.63
C PHE A 137 5.74 -5.02 -6.30
N GLY A 138 5.92 -4.43 -5.12
CA GLY A 138 7.20 -3.90 -4.67
C GLY A 138 8.30 -4.97 -4.58
N ILE A 139 7.97 -6.15 -4.06
CA ILE A 139 8.91 -7.28 -3.98
C ILE A 139 9.25 -7.78 -5.39
N LEU A 140 8.27 -7.87 -6.29
CA LEU A 140 8.47 -8.23 -7.69
C LEU A 140 9.46 -7.27 -8.37
N LEU A 141 9.32 -5.95 -8.18
CA LEU A 141 10.21 -4.95 -8.79
C LEU A 141 11.68 -5.13 -8.37
N VAL A 142 11.94 -5.46 -7.11
CA VAL A 142 13.32 -5.70 -6.62
C VAL A 142 13.86 -7.03 -7.11
N ARG A 143 13.01 -8.06 -7.22
CA ARG A 143 13.42 -9.41 -7.64
C ARG A 143 13.52 -9.57 -9.16
N ALA A 144 12.74 -8.81 -9.93
CA ALA A 144 12.70 -8.88 -11.38
C ALA A 144 14.02 -8.35 -11.96
N ARG A 145 14.88 -9.28 -12.36
CA ARG A 145 16.14 -9.00 -13.08
C ARG A 145 15.89 -9.02 -14.57
N THR A 146 15.01 -8.13 -15.04
CA THR A 146 14.75 -7.98 -16.46
C THR A 146 15.79 -7.04 -17.05
N THR A 147 16.38 -7.44 -18.18
CA THR A 147 17.00 -6.47 -19.09
C THR A 147 15.95 -5.40 -19.39
N GLY A 148 16.36 -4.11 -19.38
CA GLY A 148 15.43 -3.02 -19.71
C GLY A 148 14.69 -3.30 -21.03
N PRO A 149 13.50 -2.73 -21.24
CA PRO A 149 12.74 -2.98 -22.46
C PRO A 149 13.62 -2.67 -23.67
N ARG A 150 14.04 -3.73 -24.39
CA ARG A 150 14.85 -3.63 -25.59
C ARG A 150 13.92 -3.58 -26.77
N TRP A 151 14.21 -2.66 -27.67
CA TRP A 151 13.48 -2.59 -28.93
C TRP A 151 14.21 -3.42 -29.98
N ARG A 152 13.44 -4.07 -30.87
CA ARG A 152 14.03 -4.97 -31.89
C ARG A 152 15.08 -4.31 -32.78
N TRP A 153 15.05 -2.98 -32.94
CA TRP A 153 16.04 -2.25 -33.72
C TRP A 153 17.37 -2.03 -32.97
N GLU A 154 17.40 -2.18 -31.64
CA GLU A 154 18.63 -2.08 -30.82
C GLU A 154 19.52 -3.32 -30.98
N ASP A 155 18.98 -4.42 -31.51
CA ASP A 155 19.71 -5.66 -31.80
C ASP A 155 20.31 -5.66 -33.23
N GLU A 156 20.05 -4.62 -34.05
CA GLU A 156 20.50 -4.57 -35.46
C GLU A 156 21.97 -4.13 -35.63
N ASP A 157 22.57 -3.49 -34.61
CA ASP A 157 23.97 -3.06 -34.63
C ASP A 157 24.96 -4.21 -34.34
N GLU A 158 24.48 -5.34 -33.85
CA GLU A 158 25.22 -6.59 -33.68
C GLU A 158 24.92 -7.54 -34.83
N GLY A 159 25.43 -7.22 -36.03
CA GLY A 159 25.38 -8.11 -37.18
C GLY A 159 26.05 -9.48 -36.93
N PRO A 160 25.77 -10.48 -37.78
CA PRO A 160 26.20 -11.88 -37.61
C PRO A 160 27.72 -12.10 -37.50
#